data_AF-A0A4Q0YQ72-F1
#
_entry.id   AF-A0A4Q0YQ72-F1
#
_cell.length_a   1.000
_cell.length_b   1.000
_cell.length_c   1.000
_cell.angle_alpha   90.00
_cell.angle_beta   90.00
_cell.angle_gamma   90.00
#
_symmetry.space_group_name_H-M   'P 1'
#
loop_
_entity.id
_entity.type
_entity.pdbx_description
1 polymer ?
#
loop_
_entity_poly.entity_id
_entity_poly.type
_entity_poly.pdbx_seq_one_letter_code
_entity_poly.pdbx_strand_id
1 'polypeptide(L)'
;MDDKTDNWKKYYQKALTRPHAMRTELAVQLNESDLNVAVDCGCGTGSDVEYLSKQDYKVFGFDVNQDSVTICRDRFGSIAQVNIDQASFETFNYPETGVIVANSSLFFADPLQFSKTWAKIESSIAIGGVFAGDFMGFKDSWAQGFRIPTTALTEQKVRDLFTNFEIVKFSERDELGKTTIGVEKHWHTYGVVAIKRT
;
A
#
# COMPACT_ATOMS: atom_id res chain seq x y z
N MET A 1 -0.80 35.30 5.32
CA MET A 1 -1.76 34.47 4.57
C MET A 1 -0.97 33.26 4.11
N ASP A 2 -1.23 32.10 4.73
CA ASP A 2 -0.33 30.95 4.69
C ASP A 2 -0.43 30.19 3.36
N ASP A 3 0.58 30.38 2.51
CA ASP A 3 0.83 29.63 1.26
C ASP A 3 0.83 28.09 1.45
N LYS A 4 0.98 27.61 2.69
CA LYS A 4 0.92 26.19 3.04
C LYS A 4 -0.52 25.64 3.01
N THR A 5 -1.51 26.41 3.43
CA THR A 5 -2.90 25.93 3.56
C THR A 5 -3.58 25.72 2.20
N ASP A 6 -3.26 26.57 1.22
CA ASP A 6 -3.80 26.46 -0.15
C ASP A 6 -3.17 25.33 -0.97
N ASN A 7 -1.89 25.03 -0.75
CA ASN A 7 -1.23 23.88 -1.38
C ASN A 7 -1.76 22.55 -0.84
N TRP A 8 -2.06 22.46 0.45
CA TRP A 8 -2.66 21.29 1.06
C TRP A 8 -4.07 21.01 0.53
N LYS A 9 -4.95 22.02 0.45
CA LYS A 9 -6.30 21.85 -0.13
C LYS A 9 -6.27 21.33 -1.57
N LYS A 10 -5.36 21.85 -2.41
CA LYS A 10 -5.20 21.38 -3.80
C LYS A 10 -4.65 19.95 -3.89
N TYR A 11 -3.71 19.58 -3.01
CA TYR A 11 -3.19 18.22 -2.92
C TYR A 11 -4.29 17.23 -2.53
N TYR A 12 -5.08 17.57 -1.49
CA TYR A 12 -6.18 16.71 -1.04
C TYR A 12 -7.32 16.62 -2.05
N GLN A 13 -7.71 17.70 -2.72
CA GLN A 13 -8.72 17.63 -3.78
C GLN A 13 -8.30 16.69 -4.91
N LYS A 14 -7.03 16.72 -5.32
CA LYS A 14 -6.51 15.76 -6.31
C LYS A 14 -6.48 14.34 -5.76
N ALA A 15 -6.04 14.15 -4.51
CA ALA A 15 -5.99 12.84 -3.87
C ALA A 15 -7.39 12.20 -3.74
N LEU A 16 -8.41 13.00 -3.40
CA LEU A 16 -9.82 12.56 -3.32
C LEU A 16 -10.39 12.10 -4.66
N THR A 17 -9.90 12.64 -5.78
CA THR A 17 -10.33 12.24 -7.13
C THR A 17 -9.55 11.06 -7.70
N ARG A 18 -8.51 10.58 -7.01
CA ARG A 18 -7.68 9.48 -7.53
C ARG A 18 -8.47 8.17 -7.40
N PRO A 19 -8.65 7.41 -8.49
CA PRO A 19 -9.27 6.09 -8.40
C PRO A 19 -8.39 5.12 -7.61
N HIS A 20 -8.99 4.05 -7.10
CA HIS A 20 -8.27 2.90 -6.57
C HIS A 20 -7.35 2.29 -7.64
N ALA A 21 -6.37 1.49 -7.22
CA ALA A 21 -5.47 0.86 -8.17
C ALA A 21 -6.17 -0.31 -8.88
N MET A 22 -5.99 -0.46 -10.19
CA MET A 22 -6.50 -1.62 -10.94
C MET A 22 -6.02 -2.96 -10.38
N ARG A 23 -4.85 -2.99 -9.71
CA ARG A 23 -4.38 -4.21 -9.05
C ARG A 23 -5.15 -4.57 -7.79
N THR A 24 -5.81 -3.60 -7.15
CA THR A 24 -6.70 -3.85 -6.01
C THR A 24 -7.91 -4.64 -6.49
N GLU A 25 -8.43 -4.33 -7.68
CA GLU A 25 -9.48 -5.14 -8.30
C GLU A 25 -9.01 -6.57 -8.59
N LEU A 26 -7.82 -6.70 -9.19
CA LEU A 26 -7.22 -8.01 -9.46
C LEU A 26 -6.98 -8.81 -8.17
N ALA A 27 -6.56 -8.15 -7.09
CA ALA A 27 -6.35 -8.80 -5.79
C ALA A 27 -7.66 -9.37 -5.23
N VAL A 28 -8.76 -8.61 -5.33
CA VAL A 28 -10.10 -9.08 -4.94
C VAL A 28 -10.55 -10.27 -5.81
N GLN A 29 -10.33 -10.21 -7.13
CA GLN A 29 -10.70 -11.28 -8.06
C GLN A 29 -9.93 -12.59 -7.82
N LEU A 30 -8.69 -12.49 -7.36
CA LEU A 30 -7.80 -13.62 -7.12
C LEU A 30 -7.88 -14.14 -5.67
N ASN A 31 -8.67 -13.52 -4.80
CA ASN A 31 -8.81 -13.98 -3.43
C ASN A 31 -9.59 -15.30 -3.42
N GLU A 32 -8.85 -16.39 -3.19
CA GLU A 32 -9.37 -17.76 -3.07
C GLU A 32 -9.53 -18.17 -1.60
N SER A 33 -9.22 -17.27 -0.65
CA SER A 33 -9.50 -17.50 0.76
C SER A 33 -10.99 -17.28 1.09
N ASP A 34 -11.46 -17.88 2.18
CA ASP A 34 -12.81 -17.66 2.72
C ASP A 34 -12.93 -16.35 3.54
N LEU A 35 -11.93 -15.45 3.46
CA LEU A 35 -11.86 -14.23 4.26
C LEU A 35 -12.18 -12.97 3.44
N ASN A 36 -13.30 -12.34 3.78
CA ASN A 36 -13.64 -10.98 3.36
C ASN A 36 -13.09 -9.93 4.33
N VAL A 37 -11.79 -10.04 4.63
CA VAL A 37 -11.03 -9.04 5.40
C VAL A 37 -9.92 -8.52 4.49
N ALA A 38 -9.76 -7.19 4.44
CA ALA A 38 -8.75 -6.53 3.64
C ALA A 38 -7.97 -5.51 4.47
N VAL A 39 -6.66 -5.41 4.20
CA VAL A 39 -5.79 -4.37 4.77
C VAL A 39 -5.29 -3.44 3.66
N ASP A 40 -5.51 -2.14 3.82
CA ASP A 40 -4.94 -1.09 2.97
C ASP A 40 -3.77 -0.41 3.69
N CYS A 41 -2.55 -0.83 3.32
CA CYS A 41 -1.32 -0.38 3.93
C CYS A 41 -0.86 0.95 3.32
N GLY A 42 -0.83 2.02 4.11
CA GLY A 42 -0.59 3.37 3.61
C GLY A 42 -1.80 3.89 2.82
N CYS A 43 -2.98 3.82 3.44
CA CYS A 43 -4.27 4.05 2.78
C CYS A 43 -4.45 5.46 2.23
N GLY A 44 -3.61 6.43 2.63
CA GLY A 44 -3.73 7.82 2.21
C GLY A 44 -5.12 8.37 2.50
N THR A 45 -5.73 9.02 1.50
CA THR A 45 -7.10 9.52 1.60
C THR A 45 -8.18 8.44 1.38
N GLY A 46 -7.80 7.17 1.17
CA GLY A 46 -8.69 6.01 1.18
C GLY A 46 -9.36 5.66 -0.15
N SER A 47 -8.65 5.79 -1.28
CA SER A 47 -9.20 5.36 -2.58
C SER A 47 -9.39 3.84 -2.66
N ASP A 48 -8.39 3.06 -2.22
CA ASP A 48 -8.49 1.60 -2.18
C ASP A 48 -9.45 1.13 -1.07
N VAL A 49 -9.47 1.80 0.10
CA VAL A 49 -10.52 1.62 1.13
C VAL A 49 -11.93 1.72 0.55
N GLU A 50 -12.21 2.75 -0.25
CA GLU A 50 -13.51 2.95 -0.86
C GLU A 50 -13.93 1.76 -1.72
N TYR A 51 -13.04 1.32 -2.61
CA TYR A 51 -13.31 0.19 -3.48
C TYR A 51 -13.53 -1.10 -2.68
N LEU A 52 -12.63 -1.43 -1.76
CA LEU A 52 -12.70 -2.65 -0.96
C LEU A 52 -13.99 -2.70 -0.13
N SER A 53 -14.42 -1.57 0.44
CA SER A 53 -15.66 -1.48 1.22
C SER A 53 -16.93 -1.75 0.39
N LYS A 54 -16.88 -1.47 -0.92
CA LYS A 54 -17.97 -1.76 -1.89
C LYS A 54 -17.96 -3.21 -2.38
N GLN A 55 -16.88 -3.96 -2.11
CA GLN A 55 -16.76 -5.39 -2.40
C GLN A 55 -17.07 -6.25 -1.17
N ASP A 56 -17.84 -5.72 -0.20
CA ASP A 56 -18.23 -6.40 1.04
C ASP A 56 -17.09 -6.83 1.97
N TYR A 57 -15.89 -6.25 1.83
CA TYR A 57 -14.80 -6.47 2.77
C TYR A 57 -14.98 -5.72 4.08
N LYS A 58 -14.58 -6.35 5.19
CA LYS A 58 -14.16 -5.65 6.38
C LYS A 58 -12.77 -5.07 6.14
N VAL A 59 -12.67 -3.75 6.07
CA VAL A 59 -11.45 -3.04 5.69
C VAL A 59 -10.74 -2.47 6.91
N PHE A 60 -9.44 -2.70 6.98
CA PHE A 60 -8.53 -2.05 7.90
C PHE A 60 -7.53 -1.20 7.10
N GLY A 61 -7.63 0.12 7.20
CA GLY A 61 -6.67 1.04 6.59
C GLY A 61 -5.74 1.63 7.64
N PHE A 62 -4.48 1.82 7.30
CA PHE A 62 -3.59 2.62 8.15
C PHE A 62 -2.68 3.54 7.34
N ASP A 63 -2.32 4.67 7.92
CA ASP A 63 -1.32 5.59 7.39
C ASP A 63 -0.56 6.28 8.52
N VAL A 64 0.70 6.64 8.28
CA VAL A 64 1.52 7.40 9.26
C VAL A 64 1.11 8.87 9.30
N ASN A 65 0.56 9.39 8.21
CA ASN A 65 0.16 10.78 8.07
C ASN A 65 -1.21 11.04 8.71
N GLN A 66 -1.22 11.86 9.77
CA GLN A 66 -2.43 12.19 10.53
C GLN A 66 -3.52 12.86 9.68
N ASP A 67 -3.15 13.70 8.70
CA ASP A 67 -4.12 14.39 7.87
C ASP A 67 -4.80 13.42 6.89
N SER A 68 -4.02 12.51 6.28
CA SER A 68 -4.55 11.40 5.47
C SER A 68 -5.55 10.56 6.27
N VAL A 69 -5.17 10.16 7.49
CA VAL A 69 -6.02 9.41 8.41
C VAL A 69 -7.30 10.16 8.75
N THR A 70 -7.20 11.47 9.04
CA THR A 70 -8.36 12.31 9.37
C THR A 70 -9.34 12.35 8.20
N ILE A 71 -8.84 12.61 6.98
CA ILE A 71 -9.68 12.62 5.77
C ILE A 71 -10.31 11.24 5.53
N CYS A 72 -9.54 10.17 5.66
CA CYS A 72 -10.04 8.81 5.46
C CYS A 72 -11.15 8.47 6.49
N ARG A 73 -10.98 8.86 7.76
CA ARG A 73 -12.02 8.74 8.80
C ARG A 73 -13.25 9.59 8.53
N ASP A 74 -13.09 10.82 8.05
CA ASP A 74 -14.24 11.67 7.69
C ASP A 74 -15.06 11.05 6.54
N ARG A 75 -14.40 10.37 5.60
CA ARG A 75 -15.05 9.71 4.47
C ARG A 75 -15.74 8.39 4.85
N PHE A 76 -15.12 7.58 5.69
CA PHE A 76 -15.52 6.17 5.89
C PHE A 76 -15.79 5.78 7.35
N GLY A 77 -15.58 6.66 8.31
CA GLY A 77 -15.70 6.36 9.75
C GLY A 77 -17.12 6.02 10.22
N SER A 78 -18.16 6.36 9.43
CA SER A 78 -19.54 5.93 9.69
C SER A 78 -19.86 4.54 9.12
N ILE A 79 -18.95 3.94 8.36
CA ILE A 79 -19.12 2.63 7.73
C ILE A 79 -18.60 1.57 8.72
N ALA A 80 -19.51 0.77 9.28
CA ALA A 80 -19.19 -0.17 10.37
C ALA A 80 -18.08 -1.19 10.02
N GLN A 81 -17.96 -1.56 8.75
CA GLN A 81 -16.94 -2.48 8.27
C GLN A 81 -15.58 -1.85 8.00
N VAL A 82 -15.42 -0.52 8.12
CA VAL A 82 -14.16 0.19 7.86
C VAL A 82 -13.53 0.69 9.15
N ASN A 83 -12.26 0.37 9.35
CA ASN A 83 -11.46 0.74 10.52
C ASN A 83 -10.21 1.45 10.03
N ILE A 84 -9.96 2.69 10.48
CA ILE A 84 -8.82 3.50 10.04
C ILE A 84 -7.95 3.87 11.23
N ASP A 85 -6.69 3.45 11.19
CA ASP A 85 -5.70 3.70 12.23
C ASP A 85 -4.58 4.64 11.76
N GLN A 86 -4.07 5.43 12.71
CA GLN A 86 -2.79 6.10 12.52
C GLN A 86 -1.69 5.15 13.00
N ALA A 87 -0.93 4.57 12.08
CA ALA A 87 0.12 3.60 12.40
C ALA A 87 1.19 3.58 11.30
N SER A 88 2.38 3.07 11.64
CA SER A 88 3.38 2.68 10.64
C SER A 88 3.24 1.20 10.28
N PHE A 89 3.96 0.76 9.25
CA PHE A 89 4.03 -0.64 8.86
C PHE A 89 4.51 -1.54 10.01
N GLU A 90 5.41 -1.03 10.85
CA GLU A 90 6.04 -1.75 11.95
C GLU A 90 5.11 -1.91 13.15
N THR A 91 4.29 -0.88 13.41
CA THR A 91 3.43 -0.78 14.61
C THR A 91 2.01 -1.25 14.38
N PHE A 92 1.56 -1.35 13.12
CA PHE A 92 0.21 -1.82 12.81
C PHE A 92 0.02 -3.28 13.23
N ASN A 93 -1.17 -3.57 13.77
CA ASN A 93 -1.58 -4.91 14.15
C ASN A 93 -2.36 -5.54 13.00
N TYR A 94 -1.67 -6.35 12.19
CA TYR A 94 -2.27 -7.00 11.02
C TYR A 94 -3.26 -8.09 11.46
N PRO A 95 -4.57 -7.95 11.13
CA PRO A 95 -5.55 -9.02 11.36
C PRO A 95 -5.35 -10.15 10.35
N GLU A 96 -5.85 -11.34 10.65
CA GLU A 96 -5.97 -12.39 9.65
C GLU A 96 -6.83 -11.90 8.48
N THR A 97 -6.29 -12.00 7.25
CA THR A 97 -6.82 -11.28 6.10
C THR A 97 -6.79 -12.09 4.82
N GLY A 98 -7.76 -11.85 3.95
CA GLY A 98 -7.81 -12.43 2.61
C GLY A 98 -7.10 -11.54 1.57
N VAL A 99 -7.06 -10.23 1.79
CA VAL A 99 -6.40 -9.29 0.87
C VAL A 99 -5.51 -8.30 1.63
N ILE A 100 -4.30 -8.07 1.14
CA ILE A 100 -3.46 -6.92 1.53
C ILE A 100 -3.10 -6.13 0.30
N VAL A 101 -3.35 -4.83 0.34
CA VAL A 101 -2.86 -3.88 -0.66
C VAL A 101 -1.85 -2.91 -0.08
N ALA A 102 -0.75 -2.69 -0.80
CA ALA A 102 0.32 -1.76 -0.42
C ALA A 102 0.82 -1.00 -1.66
N ASN A 103 -0.09 -0.23 -2.25
CA ASN A 103 0.12 0.46 -3.52
C ASN A 103 1.05 1.67 -3.35
N SER A 104 2.28 1.56 -3.83
CA SER A 104 3.30 2.63 -3.75
C SER A 104 3.54 3.18 -2.32
N SER A 105 3.37 2.33 -1.30
CA SER A 105 3.43 2.72 0.11
C SER A 105 4.50 1.95 0.90
N LEU A 106 4.72 0.66 0.59
CA LEU A 106 5.65 -0.22 1.32
C LEU A 106 7.12 0.24 1.27
N PHE A 107 7.43 1.15 0.34
CA PHE A 107 8.72 1.83 0.25
C PHE A 107 9.12 2.53 1.55
N PHE A 108 8.14 2.97 2.35
CA PHE A 108 8.35 3.75 3.56
C PHE A 108 8.39 2.89 4.84
N ALA A 109 8.35 1.56 4.71
CA ALA A 109 8.69 0.68 5.82
C ALA A 109 10.15 0.90 6.23
N ASP A 110 10.44 0.84 7.52
CA ASP A 110 11.77 1.02 8.09
C ASP A 110 12.72 -0.07 7.54
N PRO A 111 13.80 0.31 6.83
CA PRO A 111 14.76 -0.65 6.28
C PRO A 111 15.36 -1.60 7.33
N LEU A 112 15.48 -1.16 8.59
CA LEU A 112 16.02 -1.97 9.69
C LEU A 112 15.01 -2.98 10.25
N GLN A 113 13.71 -2.75 10.04
CA GLN A 113 12.63 -3.63 10.49
C GLN A 113 11.93 -4.35 9.34
N PHE A 114 12.29 -4.05 8.08
CA PHE A 114 11.56 -4.52 6.90
C PHE A 114 11.31 -6.03 6.91
N SER A 115 12.31 -6.85 7.23
CA SER A 115 12.12 -8.31 7.29
C SER A 115 11.08 -8.73 8.32
N LYS A 116 11.00 -8.06 9.48
CA LYS A 116 9.96 -8.34 10.50
C LYS A 116 8.60 -7.81 10.07
N THR A 117 8.56 -6.63 9.46
CA THR A 117 7.35 -6.05 8.88
C THR A 117 6.76 -6.98 7.82
N TRP A 118 7.59 -7.45 6.88
CA TRP A 118 7.18 -8.41 5.87
C TRP A 118 6.66 -9.70 6.49
N ALA A 119 7.37 -10.26 7.48
CA ALA A 119 6.92 -11.48 8.16
C ALA A 119 5.54 -11.32 8.83
N LYS A 120 5.20 -10.14 9.36
CA LYS A 120 3.86 -9.84 9.89
C LYS A 120 2.80 -9.76 8.79
N ILE A 121 3.12 -9.10 7.67
CA ILE A 121 2.24 -9.00 6.50
C ILE A 121 1.97 -10.41 5.97
N GLU A 122 3.02 -11.17 5.67
CA GLU A 122 2.95 -12.53 5.15
C GLU A 122 2.17 -13.46 6.09
N SER A 123 2.43 -13.44 7.40
CA SER A 123 1.75 -14.33 8.34
C SER A 123 0.28 -14.01 8.52
N SER A 124 -0.11 -12.75 8.33
CA SER A 124 -1.51 -12.31 8.43
C SER A 124 -2.37 -12.71 7.22
N ILE A 125 -1.75 -12.92 6.05
CA ILE A 125 -2.47 -13.37 4.85
C ILE A 125 -2.82 -14.85 5.01
N ALA A 126 -4.09 -15.20 4.87
CA ALA A 126 -4.53 -16.59 4.88
C ALA A 126 -4.06 -17.33 3.61
N ILE A 127 -3.99 -18.66 3.65
CA ILE A 127 -3.79 -19.48 2.44
C ILE A 127 -4.94 -19.19 1.47
N GLY A 128 -4.63 -18.99 0.19
CA GLY A 128 -5.57 -18.51 -0.83
C GLY A 128 -5.75 -16.98 -0.85
N GLY A 129 -5.26 -16.26 0.16
CA GLY A 129 -5.29 -14.81 0.23
C GLY A 129 -4.25 -14.15 -0.68
N VAL A 130 -4.41 -12.86 -0.94
CA VAL A 130 -3.65 -12.13 -1.97
C VAL A 130 -2.91 -10.94 -1.38
N PHE A 131 -1.64 -10.83 -1.76
CA PHE A 131 -0.88 -9.59 -1.64
C PHE A 131 -0.85 -8.86 -2.99
N ALA A 132 -1.10 -7.55 -2.99
CA ALA A 132 -0.88 -6.69 -4.14
C ALA A 132 -0.18 -5.38 -3.73
N GLY A 133 0.98 -5.08 -4.30
CA GLY A 133 1.73 -3.91 -3.86
C GLY A 133 2.97 -3.62 -4.70
N ASP A 134 3.63 -2.51 -4.36
CA ASP A 134 4.88 -2.10 -5.00
C ASP A 134 6.06 -2.18 -4.03
N PHE A 135 7.22 -2.55 -4.55
CA PHE A 135 8.52 -2.46 -3.88
C PHE A 135 9.42 -1.46 -4.62
N MET A 136 10.23 -0.70 -3.89
CA MET A 136 11.16 0.25 -4.49
C MET A 136 12.44 -0.48 -4.89
N GLY A 137 12.98 -0.16 -6.06
CA GLY A 137 14.27 -0.66 -6.49
C GLY A 137 15.39 0.36 -6.34
N PHE A 138 16.65 -0.10 -6.36
CA PHE A 138 17.81 0.76 -6.07
C PHE A 138 18.08 1.93 -7.03
N LYS A 139 17.62 1.87 -8.28
CA LYS A 139 17.72 2.98 -9.24
C LYS A 139 16.69 4.10 -9.00
N ASP A 140 15.81 3.96 -8.01
CA ASP A 140 14.78 4.96 -7.74
C ASP A 140 15.43 6.23 -7.16
N SER A 141 15.00 7.41 -7.59
CA SER A 141 15.55 8.66 -7.04
C SER A 141 15.35 8.82 -5.53
N TRP A 142 14.40 8.11 -4.93
CA TRP A 142 14.19 8.11 -3.49
C TRP A 142 15.04 7.08 -2.75
N ALA A 143 15.65 6.10 -3.45
CA ALA A 143 16.52 5.11 -2.81
C ALA A 143 17.77 5.74 -2.19
N GLN A 144 18.17 6.94 -2.62
CA GLN A 144 19.30 7.69 -2.08
C GLN A 144 18.86 9.11 -1.71
N GLY A 145 18.92 9.46 -0.43
CA GLY A 145 18.73 10.84 0.02
C GLY A 145 17.27 11.34 0.06
N PHE A 146 16.28 10.44 0.14
CA PHE A 146 14.93 10.85 0.51
C PHE A 146 14.90 11.40 1.95
N ARG A 147 13.89 12.23 2.24
CA ARG A 147 13.78 12.94 3.54
C ARG A 147 13.58 12.02 4.73
N ILE A 148 13.06 10.82 4.48
CA ILE A 148 12.89 9.74 5.45
C ILE A 148 13.54 8.46 4.88
N PRO A 149 13.97 7.52 5.72
CA PRO A 149 14.46 6.24 5.25
C PRO A 149 13.45 5.53 4.34
N THR A 150 13.95 4.93 3.25
CA THR A 150 13.15 4.14 2.31
C THR A 150 13.78 2.78 2.11
N THR A 151 12.96 1.75 1.97
CA THR A 151 13.41 0.38 1.72
C THR A 151 13.47 0.11 0.22
N ALA A 152 14.69 0.12 -0.33
CA ALA A 152 14.99 -0.31 -1.69
C ALA A 152 15.50 -1.75 -1.73
N LEU A 153 15.03 -2.53 -2.70
CA LEU A 153 15.34 -3.94 -2.87
C LEU A 153 15.83 -4.23 -4.29
N THR A 154 16.54 -5.35 -4.48
CA THR A 154 16.78 -5.90 -5.81
C THR A 154 15.58 -6.72 -6.26
N GLU A 155 15.42 -6.94 -7.57
CA GLU A 155 14.40 -7.86 -8.09
C GLU A 155 14.47 -9.23 -7.38
N GLN A 156 15.67 -9.80 -7.26
CA GLN A 156 15.87 -11.08 -6.56
C GLN A 156 15.35 -11.03 -5.13
N LYS A 157 15.65 -9.95 -4.38
CA LYS A 157 15.16 -9.81 -3.01
C LYS A 157 13.65 -9.67 -2.95
N VAL A 158 13.02 -9.00 -3.91
CA VAL A 158 11.55 -8.97 -3.99
C VAL A 158 11.01 -10.37 -4.22
N ARG A 159 11.56 -11.14 -5.19
CA ARG A 159 11.13 -12.51 -5.46
C ARG A 159 11.30 -13.44 -4.26
N ASP A 160 12.39 -13.28 -3.50
CA ASP A 160 12.65 -14.06 -2.28
C ASP A 160 11.58 -13.82 -1.19
N LEU A 161 10.87 -12.68 -1.19
CA LEU A 161 9.77 -12.42 -0.24
C LEU A 161 8.53 -13.29 -0.51
N PHE A 162 8.41 -13.79 -1.73
CA PHE A 162 7.21 -14.49 -2.21
C PHE A 162 7.42 -16.00 -2.36
N THR A 163 8.37 -16.60 -1.64
CA THR A 163 8.63 -18.05 -1.73
C THR A 163 7.43 -18.92 -1.35
N ASN A 164 6.54 -18.41 -0.49
CA ASN A 164 5.32 -19.07 -0.04
C ASN A 164 4.08 -18.68 -0.87
N PHE A 165 4.29 -17.94 -1.96
CA PHE A 165 3.24 -17.40 -2.81
C PHE A 165 3.43 -17.86 -4.25
N GLU A 166 2.31 -17.94 -4.98
CA GLU A 166 2.29 -17.96 -6.42
C GLU A 166 2.24 -16.51 -6.94
N ILE A 167 3.28 -16.07 -7.64
CA ILE A 167 3.30 -14.74 -8.25
C ILE A 167 2.48 -14.76 -9.54
N VAL A 168 1.29 -14.17 -9.51
CA VAL A 168 0.39 -14.06 -10.67
C VAL A 168 0.82 -12.93 -11.60
N LYS A 169 1.30 -11.82 -11.04
CA LYS A 169 1.80 -10.68 -11.82
C LYS A 169 3.06 -10.11 -11.20
N PHE A 170 4.08 -9.93 -12.03
CA PHE A 170 5.32 -9.23 -11.69
C PHE A 170 5.66 -8.24 -12.81
N SER A 171 5.88 -6.98 -12.46
CA SER A 171 6.25 -5.95 -13.44
C SER A 171 7.30 -5.01 -12.87
N GLU A 172 8.35 -4.72 -13.63
CA GLU A 172 9.32 -3.68 -13.31
C GLU A 172 8.94 -2.39 -14.07
N ARG A 173 9.03 -1.25 -13.37
CA ARG A 173 8.99 0.08 -13.96
C ARG A 173 10.33 0.73 -13.70
N ASP A 174 11.03 1.14 -14.75
CA ASP A 174 12.34 1.81 -14.70
C ASP A 174 12.34 2.97 -15.71
N GLU A 175 11.93 4.16 -15.29
CA GLU A 175 11.75 5.30 -16.20
C GLU A 175 11.87 6.66 -15.50
N LEU A 176 12.21 7.69 -16.29
CA LEU A 176 12.02 9.08 -15.87
C LEU A 176 10.55 9.44 -15.96
N GLY A 177 10.00 10.00 -14.89
CA GLY A 177 8.63 10.49 -14.83
C GLY A 177 8.50 11.71 -13.94
N LYS A 178 7.26 12.05 -13.60
CA LYS A 178 6.95 13.13 -12.65
C LYS A 178 6.24 12.57 -11.42
N THR A 179 6.47 13.17 -10.27
CA THR A 179 5.68 12.96 -9.06
C THR A 179 4.28 13.57 -9.22
N THR A 180 3.36 13.26 -8.30
CA THR A 180 2.00 13.83 -8.30
C THR A 180 1.97 15.37 -8.26
N ILE A 181 3.04 15.99 -7.74
CA ILE A 181 3.22 17.46 -7.68
C ILE A 181 4.05 18.02 -8.85
N GLY A 182 4.42 17.20 -9.84
CA GLY A 182 5.06 17.63 -11.09
C GLY A 182 6.59 17.65 -11.09
N VAL A 183 7.24 17.30 -9.97
CA VAL A 183 8.71 17.23 -9.88
C VAL A 183 9.23 16.00 -10.62
N GLU A 184 10.26 16.17 -11.45
CA GLU A 184 10.93 15.06 -12.14
C GLU A 184 11.50 14.05 -11.15
N LYS A 185 11.34 12.77 -11.47
CA LYS A 185 11.76 11.67 -10.63
C LYS A 185 12.06 10.46 -11.51
N HIS A 186 13.19 9.81 -11.25
CA HIS A 186 13.43 8.46 -11.74
C HIS A 186 12.62 7.47 -10.89
N TRP A 187 11.71 6.75 -11.52
CA TRP A 187 10.93 5.68 -10.91
C TRP A 187 11.61 4.35 -11.18
N HIS A 188 11.89 3.61 -10.11
CA HIS A 188 12.33 2.23 -10.21
C HIS A 188 11.56 1.39 -9.19
N THR A 189 10.56 0.64 -9.65
CA THR A 189 9.62 -0.08 -8.77
C THR A 189 9.26 -1.45 -9.33
N TYR A 190 9.09 -2.42 -8.43
CA TYR A 190 8.59 -3.76 -8.73
C TYR A 190 7.15 -3.87 -8.25
N GLY A 191 6.22 -4.01 -9.18
CA GLY A 191 4.81 -4.27 -8.91
C GLY A 191 4.54 -5.77 -8.82
N VAL A 192 3.90 -6.21 -7.74
CA VAL A 192 3.61 -7.64 -7.49
C VAL A 192 2.12 -7.84 -7.17
N VAL A 193 1.54 -8.89 -7.72
CA VAL A 193 0.28 -9.50 -7.25
C VAL A 193 0.54 -10.99 -7.09
N ALA A 194 0.31 -11.53 -5.90
CA ALA A 194 0.65 -12.91 -5.56
C ALA A 194 -0.36 -13.54 -4.59
N ILE A 195 -0.68 -14.82 -4.82
CA ILE A 195 -1.62 -15.60 -4.00
C ILE A 195 -0.82 -16.47 -3.04
N LYS A 196 -1.15 -16.45 -1.75
CA LYS A 196 -0.46 -17.28 -0.75
C LYS A 196 -0.85 -18.75 -0.90
N ARG A 197 0.14 -19.64 -0.95
CA ARG A 197 -0.07 -21.08 -1.16
C ARG A 197 0.33 -21.94 0.03
N THR A 198 1.23 -21.45 0.89
CA THR A 198 1.75 -22.16 2.07
C THR A 198 1.85 -21.25 3.27
#